data_AF-A0A955I575-F1
#
_entry.id   AF-A0A955I575-F1
#
_cell.length_a   1.000
_cell.length_b   1.000
_cell.length_c   1.000
_cell.angle_alpha   90.00
_cell.angle_beta   90.00
_cell.angle_gamma   90.00
#
_symmetry.space_group_name_H-M   'P 1'
#
loop_
_entity.id
_entity.type
_entity.pdbx_description
1 polymer ?
#
loop_
_entity_poly.entity_id
_entity_poly.type
_entity_poly.pdbx_seq_one_letter_code
_entity_poly.pdbx_strand_id
1 'polypeptide(L)' 'MSGKELEYFSESLRGNFAGIGAVIAKADDGVIIREILQDSPAYKAQLKAGDIITMVNTGSIR' A
#
# COMPACT_ATOMS: atom_id res chain seq x y z
N MET A 1 19.50 -9.07 -0.76
CA MET A 1 18.38 -8.65 0.11
C MET A 1 18.90 -7.60 1.05
N SER A 2 18.28 -6.41 1.07
CA SER A 2 18.64 -5.35 2.02
C SER A 2 18.11 -5.68 3.42
N GLY A 3 18.70 -5.09 4.47
CA GLY A 3 18.20 -5.27 5.84
C GLY A 3 16.72 -4.87 6.00
N LYS A 4 16.26 -3.89 5.21
CA LYS A 4 14.89 -3.40 5.20
C LYS A 4 13.90 -4.43 4.62
N GLU A 5 14.29 -5.12 3.55
CA GLU A 5 13.47 -6.19 2.96
C GLU A 5 13.31 -7.39 3.91
N LEU A 6 14.36 -7.72 4.66
CA LEU A 6 14.32 -8.80 5.65
C LEU A 6 13.39 -8.47 6.83
N GLU A 7 13.36 -7.20 7.24
CA GLU A 7 12.48 -6.70 8.28
C GLU A 7 11.01 -6.78 7.84
N TYR A 8 10.66 -6.26 6.66
CA TYR A 8 9.32 -6.39 6.08
C TYR A 8 8.87 -7.85 5.94
N PHE A 9 9.77 -8.73 5.49
CA PHE A 9 9.48 -10.15 5.37
C PHE A 9 9.20 -10.78 6.74
N SER A 10 10.03 -10.48 7.74
CA SER A 10 9.86 -10.99 9.11
C SER A 10 8.61 -10.45 9.81
N GLU A 11 8.22 -9.20 9.54
CA GLU A 11 6.95 -8.62 10.02
C GLU A 11 5.75 -9.31 9.37
N SER A 12 5.81 -9.56 8.05
CA SER A 12 4.74 -10.26 7.32
C SER A 12 4.51 -11.69 7.84
N LEU A 13 5.58 -12.41 8.21
CA LEU A 13 5.49 -13.74 8.83
C LEU A 13 4.85 -13.72 10.21
N ARG A 14 4.90 -12.58 10.90
CA ARG A 14 4.26 -12.35 12.21
C ARG A 14 2.84 -11.78 12.08
N GLY A 15 2.34 -11.61 10.86
CA GLY A 15 1.03 -11.03 10.58
C GLY A 15 0.97 -9.50 10.77
N ASN A 16 2.10 -8.86 11.03
CA ASN A 16 2.20 -7.42 11.17
C ASN A 16 2.56 -6.83 9.80
N PHE A 17 1.58 -6.25 9.12
CA PHE A 17 1.84 -5.54 7.86
C PHE A 17 1.91 -4.04 8.17
N ALA A 18 3.10 -3.46 8.09
CA ALA A 18 3.25 -2.00 8.15
C ALA A 18 2.67 -1.38 6.88
N GLY A 19 1.72 -0.45 7.02
CA GLY A 19 1.10 0.26 5.91
C GLY A 19 -0.39 0.49 6.10
N ILE A 20 -1.09 0.85 5.02
CA ILE A 20 -2.54 1.13 5.05
C ILE A 20 -3.40 -0.10 4.72
N GLY A 21 -2.80 -1.22 4.31
CA GLY A 21 -3.53 -2.42 3.89
C GLY A 21 -4.12 -2.35 2.49
N ALA A 22 -3.32 -1.89 1.52
CA ALA A 22 -3.66 -1.87 0.11
C ALA A 22 -2.59 -2.59 -0.73
N VAL A 23 -3.01 -3.44 -1.65
CA VAL A 23 -2.15 -4.00 -2.69
C VAL A 23 -2.13 -3.02 -3.85
N ILE A 24 -0.94 -2.56 -4.23
CA ILE A 24 -0.75 -1.49 -5.21
C ILE A 24 0.14 -1.94 -6.37
N ALA A 25 0.00 -1.26 -7.51
CA ALA A 25 0.89 -1.42 -8.66
C ALA A 25 1.23 -0.05 -9.27
N LYS A 26 2.33 0.01 -10.02
CA LYS A 26 2.69 1.20 -10.80
C LYS A 26 1.67 1.41 -11.93
N ALA A 27 1.30 2.66 -12.18
CA ALA A 27 0.49 3.11 -13.30
C ALA A 27 1.15 4.34 -13.96
N ASP A 28 0.70 4.72 -15.15
CA ASP A 28 1.29 5.85 -15.89
C ASP A 28 1.06 7.19 -15.16
N ASP A 29 -0.11 7.35 -14.54
CA ASP A 29 -0.52 8.57 -13.82
C ASP A 29 -0.33 8.51 -12.29
N GLY A 30 0.41 7.51 -11.80
CA GLY A 30 0.70 7.34 -10.37
C GLY A 30 0.74 5.88 -9.92
N VAL A 31 0.02 5.56 -8.84
CA VAL A 31 -0.04 4.21 -8.28
C VAL A 31 -1.49 3.75 -8.24
N ILE A 32 -1.80 2.61 -8.87
CA ILE A 32 -3.15 2.04 -8.87
C ILE A 32 -3.34 1.08 -7.69
N ILE A 33 -4.48 1.20 -7.02
CA ILE A 33 -4.93 0.21 -6.04
C ILE A 33 -5.52 -1.00 -6.76
N ARG A 34 -4.97 -2.19 -6.51
CA ARG A 34 -5.46 -3.46 -7.05
C ARG A 34 -6.42 -4.17 -6.12
N GLU A 35 -6.15 -4.13 -4.82
CA GLU A 35 -6.93 -4.81 -3.80
C GLU A 35 -6.82 -4.06 -2.47
N ILE A 36 -7.88 -4.14 -1.67
CA ILE A 36 -7.92 -3.60 -0.31
C ILE A 36 -8.12 -4.76 0.66
N LEU A 37 -7.26 -4.86 1.66
CA LEU A 37 -7.39 -5.86 2.71
C LEU A 37 -8.58 -5.48 3.61
N GLN A 38 -9.48 -6.43 3.88
CA GLN A 38 -10.63 -6.19 4.77
C GLN A 38 -10.16 -5.73 6.16
N ASP A 39 -10.95 -4.88 6.81
CA ASP A 39 -10.72 -4.34 8.16
C ASP A 39 -9.45 -3.48 8.33
N SER A 40 -8.71 -3.25 7.25
CA SER A 40 -7.53 -2.39 7.20
C SER A 40 -7.86 -0.90 7.30
N PRO A 41 -6.86 -0.03 7.56
CA PRO A 41 -7.03 1.42 7.47
C PRO A 41 -7.58 1.89 6.11
N ALA A 42 -7.10 1.31 5.00
CA ALA A 42 -7.56 1.64 3.66
C ALA A 42 -9.02 1.22 3.43
N TYR A 43 -9.44 0.07 3.97
CA TYR A 43 -10.83 -0.37 3.95
C TYR A 43 -11.74 0.57 4.75
N LYS A 44 -11.33 0.97 5.96
CA LYS A 44 -12.07 1.93 6.80
C LYS A 44 -12.15 3.32 6.16
N ALA A 45 -11.12 3.71 5.42
CA ALA A 45 -11.08 4.92 4.61
C ALA A 45 -11.89 4.79 3.30
N GLN A 46 -12.45 3.62 3.02
CA GLN A 46 -13.28 3.32 1.84
C GLN A 46 -12.56 3.51 0.50
N LEU A 47 -11.23 3.33 0.50
CA LEU A 47 -10.47 3.21 -0.75
C LEU A 47 -10.95 1.97 -1.52
N LYS A 48 -10.81 2.00 -2.84
CA LYS A 48 -11.31 0.94 -3.73
C LYS A 48 -10.27 0.52 -4.75
N ALA A 49 -10.40 -0.73 -5.20
CA ALA A 49 -9.69 -1.18 -6.37
C ALA A 49 -10.05 -0.29 -7.58
N GLY A 50 -9.02 0.16 -8.30
CA GLY A 50 -9.16 1.11 -9.40
C GLY A 50 -8.84 2.56 -9.04
N ASP A 51 -8.76 2.92 -7.75
CA ASP A 51 -8.32 4.25 -7.35
C ASP A 51 -6.85 4.49 -7.77
N ILE A 52 -6.56 5.69 -8.27
CA ILE A 52 -5.21 6.15 -8.59
C ILE A 52 -4.72 7.09 -7.49
N ILE A 53 -3.67 6.66 -6.77
CA ILE A 53 -2.96 7.49 -5.81
C ILE A 53 -2.00 8.39 -6.60
N THR A 54 -2.22 9.70 -6.53
CA THR A 54 -1.39 10.70 -7.23
C THR A 54 -0.45 11.46 -6.30
N MET A 55 -0.62 11.33 -4.97
CA MET A 55 0.13 12.10 -3.96
C MET A 55 0.22 11.34 -2.63
N VAL A 56 1.33 11.50 -1.92
CA VAL A 56 1.50 11.07 -0.52
C VAL A 56 1.98 12.25 0.30
N ASN A 57 1.23 12.61 1.35
CA ASN A 57 1.47 13.82 2.14
C ASN A 57 1.53 15.05 1.21
N THR A 58 2.69 15.72 1.13
CA THR A 58 2.94 16.86 0.24
C THR A 58 3.72 16.48 -1.03
N GLY A 59 4.07 15.21 -1.20
CA GLY A 59 4.86 14.71 -2.34
C GLY A 59 3.97 14.17 -3.46
N SER A 60 4.12 14.72 -4.66
CA SER A 60 3.53 14.16 -5.89
C SER A 60 4.19 12.83 -6.27
N ILE A 61 3.40 11.88 -6.76
CA ILE A 61 3.89 10.59 -7.30
C ILE A 61 4.18 10.68 -8.82
N ARG A 62 3.59 11.66 -9.50
CA ARG A 62 3.91 11.98 -10.90
C ARG A 62 5.35 12.47 -11.04
#